data_AF-A0A9E4P9N0-F1
#
_entry.id   AF-A0A9E4P9N0-F1
#
_cell.length_a   1.000
_cell.length_b   1.000
_cell.length_c   1.000
_cell.angle_alpha   90.00
_cell.angle_beta   90.00
_cell.angle_gamma   90.00
#
_symmetry.space_group_name_H-M   'P 1'
#
loop_
_entity.id
_entity.type
_entity.pdbx_description
1 polymer ?
#
loop_
_entity_poly.entity_id
_entity_poly.type
_entity_poly.pdbx_seq_one_letter_code
_entity_poly.pdbx_strand_id
1 'polypeptide(L)'
;REIARRFNRTYGQVFPEPEALVGRVPRLVGTDGQAKMSKSLDNCIYLGDSAETVEQRVAGMYTDPTRLRSTDPGHVEGNPVFMYLDVFNPDTAEVEELKDRYRAGRVGDVEVKQRLARVLNDFMEPMRQRRRHYEQRMDEVEEALQEGTRRAKEVASATMDEVRSAMRIDSYTRRVPAGEPSEQASLSREDALARLAAAKLEPYWNVDEAGGPVLFRAARGAKGRPPEEKDRAWRSELIEALELMSEANVAAVRREVRRRVARSP
;
A
#
# COMPACT_ATOMS: atom_id res chain seq x y z
N ARG A 1 15.91 1.80 -9.19
CA ARG A 1 16.77 2.50 -10.18
C ARG A 1 16.75 1.82 -11.54
N GLU A 2 17.06 0.53 -11.63
CA GLU A 2 17.07 -0.19 -12.93
C GLU A 2 15.71 -0.15 -13.66
N ILE A 3 14.60 -0.31 -12.93
CA ILE A 3 13.26 -0.21 -13.50
C ILE A 3 12.99 1.19 -14.11
N ALA A 4 13.35 2.26 -13.39
CA ALA A 4 13.20 3.64 -13.87
C ALA A 4 14.02 3.88 -15.13
N ARG A 5 15.30 3.47 -15.15
CA ARG A 5 16.18 3.56 -16.33
C ARG A 5 15.61 2.83 -17.53
N ARG A 6 15.17 1.59 -17.32
CA ARG A 6 14.62 0.76 -18.39
C ARG A 6 13.35 1.38 -18.97
N PHE A 7 12.45 1.86 -18.10
CA PHE A 7 11.25 2.58 -18.53
C PHE A 7 11.63 3.81 -19.36
N ASN A 8 12.51 4.65 -18.82
CA ASN A 8 12.87 5.91 -19.46
C ASN A 8 13.56 5.72 -20.82
N ARG A 9 14.39 4.68 -20.95
CA ARG A 9 15.02 4.30 -22.22
C ARG A 9 14.01 3.83 -23.26
N THR A 10 12.91 3.21 -22.82
CA THR A 10 11.93 2.58 -23.72
C THR A 10 10.83 3.57 -24.15
N TYR A 11 10.33 4.38 -23.22
CA TYR A 11 9.13 5.21 -23.40
C TYR A 11 9.37 6.72 -23.30
N GLY A 12 10.57 7.15 -22.87
CA GLY A 12 10.91 8.55 -22.65
C GLY A 12 11.08 8.89 -21.16
N GLN A 13 11.73 10.01 -20.86
CA GLN A 13 12.05 10.40 -19.48
C GLN A 13 10.79 10.73 -18.67
N VAL A 14 10.40 9.84 -17.76
CA VAL A 14 9.25 10.01 -16.85
C VAL A 14 9.67 9.83 -15.39
N PHE A 15 10.32 8.72 -15.05
CA PHE A 15 10.68 8.44 -13.67
C PHE A 15 12.02 9.06 -13.29
N PRO A 16 12.13 9.85 -12.21
CA PRO A 16 13.43 10.21 -11.67
C PRO A 16 14.16 8.96 -11.16
N GLU A 17 15.50 8.96 -11.24
CA GLU A 17 16.30 7.89 -10.68
C GLU A 17 16.44 8.05 -9.16
N PRO A 18 15.92 7.12 -8.34
CA PRO A 18 16.00 7.26 -6.89
C PRO A 18 17.43 7.08 -6.40
N GLU A 19 17.88 7.96 -5.52
CA GLU A 19 19.13 7.86 -4.78
C GLU A 19 18.95 7.10 -3.47
N ALA A 20 20.00 6.40 -3.03
CA ALA A 20 19.95 5.64 -1.79
C ALA A 20 20.32 6.56 -0.62
N LEU A 21 19.46 6.63 0.40
CA LEU A 21 19.77 7.26 1.68
C LEU A 21 20.26 6.18 2.65
N VAL A 22 21.57 6.09 2.85
CA VAL A 22 22.19 5.12 3.76
C VAL A 22 22.31 5.74 5.15
N GLY A 23 21.73 5.09 6.15
CA GLY A 23 21.82 5.51 7.54
C GLY A 23 23.24 5.41 8.10
N ARG A 24 23.56 6.29 9.06
CA ARG A 24 24.89 6.32 9.71
C ARG A 24 25.11 5.17 10.70
N VAL A 25 24.02 4.69 11.29
CA VAL A 25 24.04 3.65 12.33
C VAL A 25 23.75 2.29 11.69
N PRO A 26 24.57 1.26 11.97
CA PRO A 26 24.26 -0.10 11.55
C PRO A 26 22.96 -0.59 12.22
N ARG A 27 22.47 -1.74 11.77
CA ARG A 27 21.28 -2.35 12.36
C ARG A 27 21.48 -2.58 13.86
N LEU A 28 20.51 -2.17 14.68
CA LEU A 28 20.51 -2.44 16.12
C LEU A 28 20.39 -3.95 16.39
N VAL A 29 21.25 -4.43 17.28
CA VAL A 29 21.24 -5.80 17.82
C VAL A 29 20.09 -5.98 18.79
N GLY A 30 19.61 -7.21 18.96
CA GLY A 30 18.57 -7.53 19.93
C GLY A 30 19.07 -7.44 21.38
N THR A 31 18.15 -7.44 22.34
CA THR A 31 18.49 -7.50 23.77
C THR A 31 19.26 -8.77 24.15
N ASP A 32 19.16 -9.81 23.33
CA ASP A 32 19.84 -11.11 23.44
C ASP A 32 21.23 -11.14 22.80
N GLY A 33 21.69 -10.02 22.20
CA GLY A 33 22.96 -9.94 21.48
C GLY A 33 22.94 -10.52 20.07
N GLN A 34 21.78 -10.98 19.58
CA GLN A 34 21.66 -11.44 18.21
C GLN A 34 21.74 -10.27 17.22
N ALA A 35 22.22 -10.55 16.00
CA ALA A 35 22.51 -9.56 14.96
C ALA A 35 21.32 -8.69 14.51
N LYS A 36 20.10 -9.01 14.97
CA LYS A 36 18.89 -8.29 14.62
C LYS A 36 17.92 -8.26 15.80
N MET A 37 17.50 -7.05 16.17
CA MET A 37 16.27 -6.84 16.93
C MET A 37 15.04 -7.13 16.05
N SER A 38 14.12 -7.99 16.51
CA SER A 38 12.86 -8.25 15.82
C SER A 38 11.75 -8.75 16.74
N LYS A 39 10.51 -8.38 16.40
CA LYS A 39 9.32 -8.77 17.17
C LYS A 39 9.17 -10.29 17.30
N SER A 40 9.49 -11.02 16.22
CA SER A 40 9.40 -12.49 16.17
C SER A 40 10.42 -13.21 17.04
N LEU A 41 11.53 -12.56 17.39
CA LEU A 41 12.57 -13.12 18.27
C LEU A 41 12.36 -12.70 19.73
N ASP A 42 11.32 -11.90 20.03
CA ASP A 42 11.04 -11.32 21.36
C ASP A 42 12.26 -10.66 22.04
N ASN A 43 13.14 -10.08 21.23
CA ASN A 43 14.36 -9.39 21.66
C ASN A 43 14.28 -7.87 21.42
N CYS A 44 13.05 -7.34 21.43
CA CYS A 44 12.72 -5.93 21.15
C CYS A 44 12.51 -5.11 22.41
N ILE A 45 12.86 -3.82 22.31
CA ILE A 45 12.35 -2.75 23.15
C ILE A 45 11.45 -1.88 22.26
N TYR A 46 10.16 -1.81 22.57
CA TYR A 46 9.19 -1.08 21.76
C TYR A 46 9.12 0.39 22.15
N LEU A 47 8.94 1.28 21.18
CA LEU A 47 8.75 2.72 21.42
C LEU A 47 7.57 3.04 22.35
N GLY A 48 6.59 2.13 22.45
CA GLY A 48 5.44 2.26 23.34
C GLY A 48 5.58 1.57 24.70
N ASP A 49 6.71 0.91 24.99
CA ASP A 49 6.92 0.23 26.28
C ASP A 49 6.96 1.25 27.42
N SER A 50 6.43 0.86 28.59
CA SER A 50 6.50 1.66 29.80
C SER A 50 7.95 1.79 30.29
N ALA A 51 8.20 2.76 31.17
CA ALA A 51 9.54 2.93 31.74
C ALA A 51 10.04 1.68 32.47
N GLU A 52 9.14 1.04 33.22
CA GLU A 52 9.40 -0.22 33.93
C GLU A 52 9.68 -1.38 32.97
N THR A 53 8.92 -1.51 31.88
CA THR A 53 9.17 -2.55 30.88
C THR A 53 10.53 -2.37 30.20
N VAL A 54 10.92 -1.12 29.89
CA VAL A 54 12.26 -0.83 29.36
C VAL A 54 13.34 -1.22 30.36
N GLU A 55 13.19 -0.84 31.63
CA GLU A 55 14.13 -1.21 32.70
C GLU A 55 14.28 -2.73 32.83
N GLN A 56 13.18 -3.48 32.81
CA GLN A 56 13.18 -4.94 32.87
C GLN A 56 13.87 -5.57 31.65
N ARG A 57 13.57 -5.08 30.43
CA ARG A 57 14.20 -5.56 29.20
C ARG A 57 15.71 -5.27 29.19
N VAL A 58 16.13 -4.09 29.64
CA VAL A 58 17.55 -3.68 29.73
C VAL A 58 18.27 -4.47 30.82
N ALA A 59 17.64 -4.73 31.97
CA ALA A 59 18.19 -5.57 33.03
C ALA A 59 18.53 -6.97 32.52
N GLY A 60 17.67 -7.54 31.68
CA GLY A 60 17.85 -8.84 31.03
C GLY A 60 18.76 -8.85 29.80
N MET A 61 19.34 -7.71 29.39
CA MET A 61 20.19 -7.67 28.19
C MET A 61 21.43 -8.54 28.32
N TYR A 62 21.80 -9.21 27.23
CA TYR A 62 23.07 -9.90 27.08
C TYR A 62 24.23 -8.91 27.25
N THR A 63 25.28 -9.37 27.95
CA THR A 63 26.54 -8.66 28.18
C THR A 63 27.70 -9.61 27.85
N ASP A 64 28.84 -9.47 28.52
CA ASP A 64 30.00 -10.35 28.33
C ASP A 64 29.83 -11.67 29.10
N PRO A 65 29.73 -12.84 28.43
CA PRO A 65 29.58 -14.13 29.11
C PRO A 65 30.86 -14.58 29.84
N THR A 66 32.01 -13.99 29.50
CA THR A 66 33.29 -14.29 30.15
C THR A 66 33.46 -13.54 31.47
N ARG A 67 32.58 -12.57 31.74
CA ARG A 67 32.59 -11.77 32.96
C ARG A 67 31.65 -12.37 34.01
N LEU A 68 32.23 -12.92 35.08
CA LEU A 68 31.45 -13.57 36.15
C LEU A 68 31.17 -12.65 37.33
N ARG A 69 32.07 -11.70 37.64
CA ARG A 69 31.94 -10.77 38.76
C ARG A 69 32.05 -9.31 38.30
N SER A 70 31.49 -8.42 39.09
CA SER A 70 31.57 -6.97 38.86
C SER A 70 33.00 -6.44 38.95
N THR A 71 33.91 -7.14 39.62
CA THR A 71 35.33 -6.79 39.73
C THR A 71 36.18 -7.31 38.58
N ASP A 72 35.64 -8.21 37.75
CA ASP A 72 36.38 -8.80 36.64
C ASP A 72 36.41 -7.80 35.47
N PRO A 73 37.55 -7.65 34.77
CA PRO A 73 37.63 -6.96 33.49
C PRO A 73 36.60 -7.50 32.50
N GLY A 74 35.89 -6.63 31.79
CA GLY A 74 34.92 -7.02 30.76
C GLY A 74 35.26 -6.50 29.38
N HIS A 75 34.70 -7.14 28.36
CA HIS A 75 34.83 -6.74 26.95
C HIS A 75 33.68 -5.82 26.53
N VAL A 76 34.02 -4.73 25.85
CA VAL A 76 33.05 -3.76 25.31
C VAL A 76 32.60 -4.19 23.92
N GLU A 77 33.52 -4.78 23.17
CA GLU A 77 33.34 -5.21 21.80
C GLU A 77 32.36 -6.39 21.74
N GLY A 78 31.27 -6.22 20.99
CA GLY A 78 30.20 -7.22 20.93
C GLY A 78 29.21 -7.19 22.09
N ASN A 79 29.36 -6.26 23.05
CA ASN A 79 28.42 -6.08 24.16
C ASN A 79 27.25 -5.16 23.73
N PRO A 80 26.02 -5.67 23.62
CA PRO A 80 24.84 -4.90 23.20
C PRO A 80 24.58 -3.66 24.06
N VAL A 81 24.89 -3.70 25.36
CA VAL A 81 24.64 -2.58 26.27
C VAL A 81 25.47 -1.36 25.85
N PHE A 82 26.75 -1.55 25.54
CA PHE A 82 27.61 -0.46 25.06
C PHE A 82 27.27 -0.02 23.64
N MET A 83 26.89 -0.96 22.76
CA MET A 83 26.39 -0.60 21.42
C MET A 83 25.17 0.32 21.50
N TYR A 84 24.30 0.12 22.49
CA TYR A 84 23.14 0.98 22.70
C TYR A 84 23.52 2.32 23.32
N LEU A 85 24.43 2.33 24.30
CA LEU A 85 24.94 3.57 24.87
C LEU A 85 25.59 4.45 23.78
N ASP A 86 26.36 3.86 22.86
CA ASP A 86 26.98 4.58 21.74
C ASP A 86 25.95 5.23 20.79
N VAL A 87 24.76 4.67 20.67
CA VAL A 87 23.71 5.16 19.76
C VAL A 87 22.79 6.17 20.45
N PHE A 88 22.43 5.92 21.71
CA PHE A 88 21.36 6.65 22.39
C PHE A 88 21.86 7.64 23.44
N ASN A 89 23.06 7.49 23.99
CA ASN A 89 23.59 8.45 24.95
C ASN A 89 24.23 9.63 24.21
N PRO A 90 23.71 10.86 24.37
CA PRO A 90 24.32 12.03 23.75
C PRO A 90 25.67 12.42 24.37
N ASP A 91 25.96 12.01 25.60
CA ASP A 91 27.23 12.27 26.28
C ASP A 91 28.25 11.18 25.93
N THR A 92 29.01 11.41 24.86
CA THR A 92 30.03 10.46 24.41
C THR A 92 31.21 10.33 25.38
N ALA A 93 31.51 11.37 26.16
CA ALA A 93 32.60 11.35 27.12
C ALA A 93 32.27 10.41 28.29
N GLU A 94 31.03 10.48 28.79
CA GLU A 94 30.54 9.55 29.81
C GLU A 94 30.55 8.10 29.31
N VAL A 95 30.16 7.86 28.06
CA VAL A 95 30.20 6.50 27.48
C VAL A 95 31.62 5.95 27.43
N GLU A 96 32.61 6.75 27.01
CA GLU A 96 34.01 6.32 27.02
C GLU A 96 34.54 6.08 28.44
N GLU A 97 34.18 6.92 29.42
CA GLU A 97 34.53 6.69 30.83
C GLU A 97 33.94 5.37 31.35
N LEU A 98 32.68 5.08 31.03
CA LEU A 98 32.04 3.82 31.41
C LEU A 98 32.72 2.62 30.76
N LYS A 99 33.11 2.73 29.49
CA LYS A 99 33.88 1.68 28.79
C LYS A 99 35.23 1.44 29.46
N ASP A 100 35.95 2.48 29.82
CA ASP A 100 37.26 2.38 30.48
C ASP A 100 37.13 1.74 31.87
N ARG A 101 36.14 2.16 32.66
CA ARG A 101 35.82 1.52 33.94
C ARG A 101 35.42 0.06 33.75
N TYR A 102 34.71 -0.29 32.68
CA TYR A 102 34.25 -1.66 32.41
C TYR A 102 35.42 -2.57 32.07
N ARG A 103 36.32 -2.12 31.19
CA ARG A 103 37.57 -2.82 30.85
C ARG A 103 38.48 -2.97 32.07
N ALA A 104 38.46 -2.02 33.00
CA ALA A 104 39.25 -2.08 34.24
C ALA A 104 38.58 -2.89 35.37
N GLY A 105 37.38 -3.44 35.18
CA GLY A 105 36.65 -4.16 36.24
C GLY A 105 36.18 -3.25 37.39
N ARG A 106 36.01 -1.95 37.15
CA ARG A 106 35.64 -0.93 38.15
C ARG A 106 34.15 -0.53 38.12
N VAL A 107 33.36 -1.15 37.24
CA VAL A 107 31.91 -0.93 37.12
C VAL A 107 31.22 -2.22 36.74
N GLY A 108 30.17 -2.61 37.46
CA GLY A 108 29.40 -3.84 37.18
C GLY A 108 28.29 -3.63 36.16
N ASP A 109 27.80 -4.73 35.57
CA ASP A 109 26.73 -4.70 34.55
C ASP A 109 25.46 -4.00 35.04
N VAL A 110 25.13 -4.12 36.33
CA VAL A 110 23.94 -3.49 36.92
C VAL A 110 23.99 -1.96 36.78
N GLU A 111 25.13 -1.34 37.07
CA GLU A 111 25.28 0.11 36.97
C GLU A 111 25.19 0.58 35.51
N VAL A 112 25.88 -0.12 34.59
CA VAL A 112 25.85 0.21 33.16
C VAL A 112 24.45 0.05 32.58
N LYS A 113 23.74 -1.03 32.93
CA LYS A 113 22.36 -1.27 32.51
C LYS A 113 21.38 -0.24 33.08
N GLN A 114 21.55 0.16 34.35
CA GLN A 114 20.75 1.24 34.92
C GLN A 114 20.99 2.57 34.20
N ARG A 115 22.23 2.88 33.82
CA ARG A 115 22.52 4.07 33.02
C ARG A 115 21.84 4.00 31.66
N LEU A 116 21.97 2.87 30.95
CA LEU A 116 21.31 2.66 29.67
C LEU A 116 19.78 2.81 29.78
N ALA A 117 19.17 2.21 30.79
CA ALA A 117 17.72 2.29 30.98
C ALA A 117 17.24 3.75 31.16
N ARG A 118 18.00 4.57 31.91
CA ARG A 118 17.70 6.02 32.04
C ARG A 118 17.80 6.72 30.70
N VAL A 119 18.90 6.53 29.96
CA VAL A 119 19.11 7.13 28.64
C VAL A 119 17.97 6.77 27.67
N LEU A 120 17.57 5.50 27.62
CA LEU A 120 16.47 5.05 26.77
C LEU A 120 15.13 5.65 27.22
N ASN A 121 14.86 5.69 28.52
CA ASN A 121 13.63 6.27 29.04
C ASN A 121 13.52 7.77 28.74
N ASP A 122 14.60 8.53 28.91
CA ASP A 122 14.65 9.96 28.57
C ASP A 122 14.43 10.17 27.07
N PHE A 123 15.05 9.33 26.23
CA PHE A 123 14.86 9.37 24.78
C PHE A 123 13.41 9.04 24.36
N MET A 124 12.78 8.06 25.00
CA MET A 124 11.45 7.57 24.65
C MET A 124 10.31 8.39 25.25
N GLU A 125 10.52 9.10 26.35
CA GLU A 125 9.51 9.89 27.03
C GLU A 125 8.73 10.87 26.12
N PRO A 126 9.37 11.71 25.29
CA PRO A 126 8.63 12.56 24.37
C PRO A 126 7.80 11.76 23.33
N MET A 127 8.21 10.54 23.00
CA MET A 127 7.44 9.66 22.11
C MET A 127 6.22 9.09 22.83
N ARG A 128 6.37 8.67 24.09
CA ARG A 128 5.25 8.18 24.93
C ARG A 128 4.20 9.27 25.15
N GLN A 129 4.63 10.51 25.38
CA GLN A 129 3.72 11.66 25.52
C GLN A 129 2.91 11.90 24.25
N ARG A 130 3.58 11.95 23.08
CA ARG A 130 2.88 12.07 21.79
C ARG A 130 1.95 10.89 21.54
N ARG A 131 2.36 9.67 21.88
CA ARG A 131 1.52 8.48 21.75
C ARG A 131 0.25 8.59 22.59
N ARG A 132 0.34 8.95 23.88
CA ARG A 132 -0.82 9.14 24.76
C ARG A 132 -1.78 10.20 24.24
N HIS A 133 -1.25 11.27 23.67
CA HIS A 133 -2.04 12.31 23.03
C HIS A 133 -2.88 11.75 21.87
N TYR A 134 -2.27 11.00 20.95
CA TYR A 134 -2.96 10.42 19.81
C TYR A 134 -3.87 9.24 20.18
N GLU A 135 -3.56 8.48 21.23
CA GLU A 135 -4.43 7.41 21.75
C GLU A 135 -5.80 7.96 22.21
N GLN A 136 -5.84 9.21 22.67
CA GLN A 136 -7.07 9.90 23.08
C GLN A 136 -7.77 10.61 21.91
N ARG A 137 -7.12 10.70 20.74
CA ARG A 137 -7.53 11.50 19.59
C ARG A 137 -7.33 10.72 18.29
N MET A 138 -8.01 9.59 18.23
CA MET A 138 -7.89 8.67 17.09
C MET A 138 -8.43 9.27 15.79
N ASP A 139 -9.32 10.26 15.88
CA ASP A 139 -9.78 11.09 14.77
C ASP A 139 -8.64 11.88 14.12
N GLU A 140 -7.76 12.51 14.91
CA GLU A 140 -6.58 13.21 14.38
C GLU A 140 -5.64 12.23 13.63
N VAL A 141 -5.51 10.99 14.13
CA VAL A 141 -4.71 9.95 13.46
C VAL A 141 -5.34 9.53 12.13
N GLU A 142 -6.65 9.34 12.12
CA GLU A 142 -7.39 8.99 10.90
C GLU A 142 -7.30 10.11 9.86
N GLU A 143 -7.50 11.36 10.27
CA GLU A 143 -7.37 12.54 9.40
C GLU A 143 -5.96 12.62 8.79
N ALA A 144 -4.91 12.42 9.59
CA ALA A 144 -3.54 12.41 9.09
C ALA A 144 -3.30 11.32 8.02
N LEU A 145 -3.89 10.14 8.20
CA LEU A 145 -3.80 9.04 7.21
C LEU A 145 -4.60 9.34 5.94
N GLN A 146 -5.80 9.89 6.08
CA GLN A 146 -6.66 10.29 4.96
C GLN A 146 -5.98 11.40 4.13
N GLU A 147 -5.42 12.41 4.80
CA GLU A 147 -4.68 13.50 4.17
C GLU A 147 -3.46 12.99 3.40
N GLY A 148 -2.63 12.16 4.06
CA GLY A 148 -1.47 11.54 3.42
C GLY A 148 -1.86 10.71 2.20
N THR A 149 -2.96 9.97 2.28
CA THR A 149 -3.50 9.18 1.17
C THR A 149 -3.98 10.06 0.02
N ARG A 150 -4.68 11.16 0.32
CA ARG A 150 -5.15 12.11 -0.71
C ARG A 150 -3.97 12.70 -1.48
N ARG A 151 -2.97 13.22 -0.77
CA ARG A 151 -1.75 13.80 -1.37
C ARG A 151 -0.98 12.78 -2.20
N ALA A 152 -0.82 11.55 -1.68
CA ALA A 152 -0.13 10.48 -2.41
C ALA A 152 -0.91 10.08 -3.68
N LYS A 153 -2.25 10.03 -3.61
CA LYS A 153 -3.12 9.69 -4.74
C LYS A 153 -3.03 10.74 -5.85
N GLU A 154 -2.97 12.03 -5.51
CA GLU A 154 -2.80 13.11 -6.49
C GLU A 154 -1.48 12.93 -7.26
N VAL A 155 -0.37 12.77 -6.54
CA VAL A 155 0.97 12.57 -7.13
C VAL A 155 1.01 11.29 -7.98
N ALA A 156 0.46 10.19 -7.46
CA ALA A 156 0.41 8.92 -8.17
C ALA A 156 -0.45 9.01 -9.44
N SER A 157 -1.59 9.71 -9.38
CA SER A 157 -2.48 9.88 -10.54
C SER A 157 -1.79 10.68 -11.64
N ALA A 158 -1.16 11.81 -11.29
CA ALA A 158 -0.38 12.61 -12.24
C ALA A 158 0.77 11.81 -12.86
N THR A 159 1.53 11.08 -12.04
CA THR A 159 2.60 10.20 -12.53
C THR A 159 2.05 9.14 -13.50
N MET A 160 0.89 8.56 -13.19
CA MET A 160 0.29 7.55 -14.06
C MET A 160 -0.25 8.12 -15.37
N ASP A 161 -0.67 9.39 -15.41
CA ASP A 161 -1.03 10.07 -16.65
C ASP A 161 0.20 10.25 -17.55
N GLU A 162 1.34 10.66 -16.99
CA GLU A 162 2.61 10.75 -17.72
C GLU A 162 3.06 9.38 -18.25
N VAL A 163 2.97 8.34 -17.42
CA VAL A 163 3.29 6.95 -17.81
C VAL A 163 2.40 6.50 -18.98
N ARG A 164 1.08 6.69 -18.88
CA ARG A 164 0.13 6.29 -19.93
C ARG A 164 0.38 7.05 -21.23
N SER A 165 0.70 8.34 -21.14
CA SER A 165 1.03 9.17 -22.30
C SER A 165 2.34 8.72 -22.96
N ALA A 166 3.40 8.48 -22.19
CA ALA A 166 4.69 7.99 -22.68
C ALA A 166 4.56 6.61 -23.35
N MET A 167 3.70 5.75 -22.82
CA MET A 167 3.38 4.44 -23.40
C MET A 167 2.36 4.49 -24.55
N ARG A 168 1.76 5.67 -24.83
CA ARG A 168 0.71 5.88 -25.85
C ARG A 168 -0.53 5.01 -25.65
N ILE A 169 -0.95 4.82 -24.40
CA ILE A 169 -2.16 4.07 -24.01
C ILE A 169 -3.22 4.96 -23.34
N ASP A 170 -3.00 6.27 -23.35
CA ASP A 170 -3.91 7.28 -22.83
C ASP A 170 -5.25 7.28 -23.59
N SER A 171 -5.25 7.02 -24.89
CA SER A 171 -6.45 6.95 -25.73
C SER A 171 -7.44 5.85 -25.32
N TYR A 172 -6.97 4.74 -24.74
CA TYR A 172 -7.82 3.64 -24.27
C TYR A 172 -8.32 3.81 -22.84
N THR A 173 -7.72 4.74 -22.09
CA THR A 173 -7.93 4.90 -20.64
C THR A 173 -8.60 6.22 -20.29
N ARG A 174 -8.51 7.22 -21.16
CA ARG A 174 -9.30 8.44 -21.08
C ARG A 174 -10.74 8.09 -21.44
N ARG A 175 -11.59 7.93 -20.43
CA ARG A 175 -13.04 8.07 -20.65
C ARG A 175 -13.22 9.44 -21.30
N VAL A 176 -13.70 9.46 -22.54
CA VAL A 176 -14.28 10.68 -23.11
C VAL A 176 -15.29 11.13 -22.06
N PRO A 177 -15.14 12.32 -21.44
CA PRO A 177 -16.21 12.83 -20.59
C PRO A 177 -17.45 12.79 -21.46
N ALA A 178 -18.52 12.13 -21.00
CA ALA A 178 -19.79 12.13 -21.72
C ALA A 178 -20.05 13.59 -22.07
N GLY A 179 -19.96 13.93 -23.36
CA GLY A 179 -20.23 15.29 -23.82
C GLY A 179 -21.60 15.67 -23.28
N GLU A 180 -21.78 16.94 -22.92
CA GLU A 180 -23.12 17.44 -22.60
C GLU A 180 -24.08 16.90 -23.66
N PRO A 181 -25.16 16.20 -23.28
CA PRO A 181 -26.05 15.61 -24.26
C PRO A 181 -26.53 16.71 -25.19
N SER A 182 -26.09 16.67 -26.44
CA SER A 182 -26.55 17.61 -27.45
C SER A 182 -28.07 17.49 -27.51
N GLU A 183 -28.76 18.62 -27.40
CA GLU A 183 -30.21 18.78 -27.28
C GLU A 183 -31.04 18.09 -28.39
N GLN A 184 -30.38 17.52 -29.40
CA GLN A 184 -30.97 16.99 -30.63
C GLN A 184 -31.13 15.46 -30.68
N ALA A 185 -30.82 14.70 -29.62
CA ALA A 185 -30.86 13.23 -29.69
C ALA A 185 -31.75 12.57 -28.63
N SER A 186 -32.97 13.06 -28.42
CA SER A 186 -34.01 12.28 -27.74
C SER A 186 -34.71 11.36 -28.74
N LEU A 187 -34.12 10.19 -29.03
CA LEU A 187 -34.85 9.13 -29.74
C LEU A 187 -35.99 8.65 -28.85
N SER A 188 -37.21 8.57 -29.39
CA SER A 188 -38.34 8.05 -28.63
C SER A 188 -38.12 6.57 -28.29
N ARG A 189 -38.69 6.12 -27.17
CA ARG A 189 -38.63 4.70 -26.76
C ARG A 189 -39.17 3.76 -27.85
N GLU A 190 -40.14 4.22 -28.63
CA GLU A 190 -40.73 3.45 -29.73
C GLU A 190 -39.75 3.32 -30.91
N ASP A 191 -39.03 4.38 -31.27
CA ASP A 191 -38.04 4.37 -32.36
C ASP A 191 -36.84 3.48 -32.03
N ALA A 192 -36.39 3.50 -30.77
CA ALA A 192 -35.31 2.64 -30.29
C ALA A 192 -35.71 1.15 -30.34
N LEU A 193 -36.93 0.83 -29.94
CA LEU A 193 -37.47 -0.53 -29.99
C LEU A 193 -37.72 -1.00 -31.43
N ALA A 194 -38.18 -0.12 -32.32
CA ALA A 194 -38.39 -0.43 -33.73
C ALA A 194 -37.07 -0.77 -34.45
N ARG A 195 -35.99 -0.05 -34.14
CA ARG A 195 -34.64 -0.33 -34.67
C ARG A 195 -34.07 -1.66 -34.17
N LEU A 196 -34.26 -1.99 -32.89
CA LEU A 196 -33.89 -3.28 -32.32
C LEU A 196 -34.67 -4.44 -32.96
N ALA A 197 -35.96 -4.27 -33.20
CA ALA A 197 -36.79 -5.26 -33.88
C ALA A 197 -36.38 -5.47 -35.35
N ALA A 198 -36.01 -4.39 -36.05
CA ALA A 198 -35.53 -4.45 -37.44
C ALA A 198 -34.17 -5.17 -37.58
N ALA A 199 -33.35 -5.17 -36.52
CA ALA A 199 -32.03 -5.78 -36.52
C ALA A 199 -32.03 -7.33 -36.52
N LYS A 200 -33.21 -7.99 -36.45
CA LYS A 200 -33.36 -9.46 -36.49
C LYS A 200 -32.39 -10.22 -35.57
N LEU A 201 -32.18 -9.70 -34.36
CA LEU A 201 -31.31 -10.30 -33.36
C LEU A 201 -32.10 -11.35 -32.56
N GLU A 202 -31.68 -12.62 -32.61
CA GLU A 202 -32.23 -13.66 -31.72
C GLU A 202 -31.37 -13.82 -30.46
N PRO A 203 -31.98 -13.96 -29.27
CA PRO A 203 -31.24 -14.18 -28.02
C PRO A 203 -30.61 -15.58 -27.98
N TYR A 204 -29.33 -15.69 -27.59
CA TYR A 204 -28.65 -16.96 -27.33
C TYR A 204 -28.36 -17.08 -25.82
N TRP A 205 -28.81 -18.18 -25.21
CA TRP A 205 -28.74 -18.56 -23.77
C TRP A 205 -27.28 -18.68 -23.23
N ASN A 206 -26.94 -18.71 -21.93
CA ASN A 206 -27.64 -18.95 -20.66
C ASN A 206 -26.90 -18.25 -19.48
N VAL A 207 -27.59 -17.98 -18.37
CA VAL A 207 -27.06 -17.44 -17.10
C VAL A 207 -26.21 -18.50 -16.37
N ASP A 208 -25.03 -18.11 -15.87
CA ASP A 208 -24.48 -18.76 -14.67
C ASP A 208 -25.06 -18.09 -13.42
N GLU A 209 -25.06 -18.80 -12.30
CA GLU A 209 -25.71 -18.38 -11.04
C GLU A 209 -25.13 -17.08 -10.42
N ALA A 210 -24.12 -16.46 -11.05
CA ALA A 210 -23.42 -15.27 -10.55
C ALA A 210 -23.84 -13.95 -11.24
N GLY A 211 -24.76 -13.96 -12.21
CA GLY A 211 -25.40 -12.74 -12.71
C GLY A 211 -24.50 -11.81 -13.55
N GLY A 212 -23.63 -12.37 -14.39
CA GLY A 212 -22.79 -11.63 -15.36
C GLY A 212 -23.56 -11.02 -16.56
N PRO A 213 -22.93 -10.09 -17.33
CA PRO A 213 -23.60 -9.28 -18.35
C PRO A 213 -23.96 -10.05 -19.64
N VAL A 214 -25.05 -9.58 -20.29
CA VAL A 214 -25.69 -10.16 -21.48
C VAL A 214 -24.96 -9.70 -22.77
N LEU A 215 -24.62 -10.62 -23.65
CA LEU A 215 -24.11 -10.34 -25.01
C LEU A 215 -25.09 -10.87 -26.06
N PHE A 216 -25.33 -10.08 -27.12
CA PHE A 216 -26.16 -10.47 -28.27
C PHE A 216 -25.31 -11.12 -29.38
N ARG A 217 -25.93 -11.85 -30.31
CA ARG A 217 -25.31 -12.34 -31.55
C ARG A 217 -26.29 -12.17 -32.72
N ALA A 218 -25.80 -11.84 -33.92
CA ALA A 218 -26.62 -11.88 -35.14
C ALA A 218 -27.03 -13.32 -35.51
N ALA A 219 -28.30 -13.51 -35.90
CA ALA A 219 -28.85 -14.81 -36.30
C ALA A 219 -28.12 -15.38 -37.52
N ARG A 220 -27.67 -16.63 -37.45
CA ARG A 220 -26.84 -17.27 -38.48
C ARG A 220 -27.70 -18.02 -39.50
N GLY A 221 -27.66 -17.55 -40.74
CA GLY A 221 -27.82 -18.38 -41.94
C GLY A 221 -26.50 -18.43 -42.71
N ALA A 222 -25.46 -19.10 -42.18
CA ALA A 222 -24.26 -19.46 -42.94
C ALA A 222 -23.44 -20.51 -42.17
N LYS A 223 -23.35 -21.73 -42.73
CA LYS A 223 -22.29 -22.69 -42.39
C LYS A 223 -20.96 -22.13 -42.89
N GLY A 224 -19.95 -22.03 -42.04
CA GLY A 224 -18.60 -21.58 -42.43
C GLY A 224 -17.95 -20.64 -41.42
N ARG A 225 -16.61 -20.66 -41.38
CA ARG A 225 -15.68 -19.93 -40.49
C ARG A 225 -16.04 -18.44 -40.27
N PRO A 226 -15.73 -17.80 -39.12
CA PRO A 226 -16.07 -16.40 -38.88
C PRO A 226 -15.30 -15.46 -39.85
N PRO A 227 -15.92 -14.44 -40.45
CA PRO A 227 -15.20 -13.41 -41.23
C PRO A 227 -14.66 -12.32 -40.30
N GLU A 228 -13.35 -12.08 -40.32
CA GLU A 228 -12.60 -11.25 -39.35
C GLU A 228 -12.78 -9.71 -39.47
N GLU A 229 -13.66 -9.20 -40.35
CA GLU A 229 -13.71 -7.75 -40.63
C GLU A 229 -15.09 -7.09 -40.41
N LYS A 230 -16.20 -7.82 -40.50
CA LYS A 230 -17.56 -7.25 -40.32
C LYS A 230 -18.01 -7.15 -38.85
N ASP A 231 -17.34 -7.84 -37.92
CA ASP A 231 -17.63 -7.80 -36.48
C ASP A 231 -17.25 -6.46 -35.81
N ARG A 232 -16.37 -5.66 -36.42
CA ARG A 232 -15.94 -4.37 -35.85
C ARG A 232 -17.01 -3.29 -35.97
N ALA A 233 -17.72 -3.25 -37.10
CA ALA A 233 -18.82 -2.31 -37.33
C ALA A 233 -20.03 -2.63 -36.45
N TRP A 234 -20.41 -3.92 -36.36
CA TRP A 234 -21.56 -4.37 -35.57
C TRP A 234 -21.34 -4.18 -34.06
N ARG A 235 -20.11 -4.40 -33.55
CA ARG A 235 -19.77 -4.09 -32.15
C ARG A 235 -19.86 -2.61 -31.84
N SER A 236 -19.47 -1.74 -32.79
CA SER A 236 -19.54 -0.30 -32.61
C SER A 236 -20.99 0.17 -32.53
N GLU A 237 -21.86 -0.28 -33.43
CA GLU A 237 -23.30 0.08 -33.43
C GLU A 237 -24.03 -0.43 -32.19
N LEU A 238 -23.68 -1.63 -31.68
CA LEU A 238 -24.32 -2.20 -30.50
C LEU A 238 -23.87 -1.51 -29.20
N ILE A 239 -22.59 -1.12 -29.12
CA ILE A 239 -22.05 -0.34 -27.99
C ILE A 239 -22.67 1.06 -27.99
N GLU A 240 -22.75 1.71 -29.14
CA GLU A 240 -23.35 3.03 -29.30
C GLU A 240 -24.86 3.03 -28.92
N ALA A 241 -25.59 1.98 -29.30
CA ALA A 241 -27.00 1.80 -28.91
C ALA A 241 -27.18 1.50 -27.40
N LEU A 242 -26.23 0.82 -26.76
CA LEU A 242 -26.25 0.55 -25.32
C LEU A 242 -25.81 1.78 -24.50
N GLU A 243 -24.89 2.58 -25.01
CA GLU A 243 -24.41 3.84 -24.40
C GLU A 243 -25.45 4.96 -24.49
N LEU A 244 -26.32 4.95 -25.51
CA LEU A 244 -27.44 5.89 -25.66
C LEU A 244 -28.62 5.66 -24.69
N MET A 245 -28.65 4.55 -23.95
CA MET A 245 -29.71 4.29 -22.98
C MET A 245 -29.29 4.70 -21.57
N SER A 246 -29.82 5.81 -21.08
CA SER A 246 -29.60 6.28 -19.69
C SER A 246 -29.93 5.19 -18.66
N GLU A 247 -29.30 5.25 -17.47
CA GLU A 247 -29.40 4.21 -16.42
C GLU A 247 -30.84 3.85 -16.00
N ALA A 248 -31.80 4.76 -16.18
CA ALA A 248 -33.22 4.52 -15.95
C ALA A 248 -33.82 3.44 -16.88
N ASN A 249 -33.31 3.30 -18.11
CA ASN A 249 -33.81 2.36 -19.10
C ASN A 249 -33.25 0.94 -18.92
N VAL A 250 -32.03 0.80 -18.39
CA VAL A 250 -31.43 -0.53 -18.10
C VAL A 250 -32.23 -1.26 -17.02
N ALA A 251 -32.71 -0.53 -16.00
CA ALA A 251 -33.56 -1.10 -14.94
C ALA A 251 -34.97 -1.47 -15.44
N ALA A 252 -35.54 -0.70 -16.36
CA ALA A 252 -36.85 -0.97 -16.95
C ALA A 252 -36.82 -2.19 -17.90
N VAL A 253 -35.76 -2.29 -18.72
CA VAL A 253 -35.52 -3.44 -19.60
C VAL A 253 -35.26 -4.71 -18.78
N ARG A 254 -34.47 -4.63 -17.71
CA ARG A 254 -34.29 -5.76 -16.76
C ARG A 254 -35.61 -6.23 -16.12
N ARG A 255 -36.52 -5.30 -15.80
CA ARG A 255 -37.85 -5.63 -15.22
C ARG A 255 -38.77 -6.31 -16.22
N GLU A 256 -38.79 -5.86 -17.46
CA GLU A 256 -39.65 -6.41 -18.52
C GLU A 256 -39.16 -7.78 -19.00
N VAL A 257 -37.84 -7.99 -19.07
CA VAL A 257 -37.24 -9.30 -19.34
C VAL A 257 -37.58 -10.31 -18.22
N ARG A 258 -37.47 -9.91 -16.94
CA ARG A 258 -37.89 -10.77 -15.81
C ARG A 258 -39.38 -11.14 -15.85
N ARG A 259 -40.27 -10.21 -16.22
CA ARG A 259 -41.71 -10.50 -16.39
C ARG A 259 -42.01 -11.51 -17.49
N ARG A 260 -41.29 -11.44 -18.61
CA ARG A 260 -41.50 -12.36 -19.75
C ARG A 260 -40.93 -13.75 -19.48
N VAL A 261 -39.79 -13.84 -18.79
CA VAL A 261 -39.23 -15.12 -18.31
C VAL A 261 -40.17 -15.80 -17.31
N ALA A 262 -40.83 -15.05 -16.41
CA ALA A 262 -41.78 -15.59 -15.44
C ALA A 262 -43.15 -16.02 -16.05
N ARG A 263 -43.39 -15.78 -17.34
CA ARG A 263 -44.65 -16.13 -18.03
C ARG A 263 -44.46 -17.14 -19.16
N SER A 264 -43.24 -17.65 -19.34
CA SER A 264 -42.99 -18.77 -20.24
C SER A 264 -43.22 -20.07 -19.46
N PRO A 265 -44.04 -21.03 -19.95
CA PRO A 265 -44.25 -22.31 -19.28
C PRO A 265 -42.95 -23.12 -19.15
#